data_AF-X1FDT6-F1
#
_entry.id   AF-X1FDT6-F1
#
_cell.length_a   1.000
_cell.length_b   1.000
_cell.length_c   1.000
_cell.angle_alpha   90.00
_cell.angle_beta   90.00
_cell.angle_gamma   90.00
#
_symmetry.space_group_name_H-M   'P 1'
#
loop_
_entity.id
_entity.type
_entity.pdbx_description
1 polymer ?
#
loop_
_entity_poly.entity_id
_entity_poly.type
_entity_poly.pdbx_seq_one_letter_code
_entity_poly.pdbx_strand_id
1 'polypeptide(L)'
;VHAAIAGTGSEQEITTEITNPDVPRNASVKATNVGPPSGSVKITGINDKGISSEEDITIIPNDTAYGNVAWSTISKITVPAGVTSNDSVTIGMSDKLGLGVSIVNAGDVFKKKINNEDKSGEISGNVDTTYDTLNCETIASNADLTIWFKGRV
;
A
#
# COMPACT_ATOMS: atom_id res chain seq x y z
N VAL A 1 5.37 -3.54 7.39
CA VAL A 1 4.80 -2.76 8.52
C VAL A 1 5.93 -2.18 9.34
N HIS A 2 5.80 -0.92 9.76
CA HIS A 2 6.68 -0.31 10.76
C HIS A 2 5.89 -0.12 12.06
N ALA A 3 6.57 -0.18 13.22
CA ALA A 3 5.97 0.20 14.50
C ALA A 3 5.49 1.67 14.47
N ALA A 4 4.71 2.10 15.46
CA ALA A 4 4.29 3.49 15.55
C ALA A 4 5.53 4.42 15.63
N ILE A 5 5.63 5.37 14.69
CA ILE A 5 6.68 6.37 14.64
C ILE A 5 6.15 7.61 15.35
N ALA A 6 6.73 7.95 16.50
CA ALA A 6 6.40 9.18 17.21
C ALA A 6 6.84 10.40 16.40
N GLY A 7 6.00 11.42 16.34
CA GLY A 7 6.36 12.69 15.73
C GLY A 7 7.40 13.45 16.55
N THR A 8 8.11 14.37 15.90
CA THR A 8 9.05 15.29 16.57
C THR A 8 8.74 16.76 16.28
N GLY A 9 7.74 17.04 15.43
CA GLY A 9 7.52 18.38 14.89
C GLY A 9 8.57 18.79 13.85
N SER A 10 9.37 17.85 13.37
CA SER A 10 10.36 18.01 12.30
C SER A 10 10.30 16.81 11.37
N GLU A 11 10.82 16.96 10.15
CA GLU A 11 10.90 15.85 9.21
C GLU A 11 11.81 14.74 9.76
N GLN A 12 11.38 13.49 9.63
CA GLN A 12 12.13 12.33 10.08
C GLN A 12 12.29 11.34 8.94
N GLU A 13 13.52 10.90 8.69
CA GLU A 13 13.80 9.80 7.79
C GLU A 13 14.00 8.50 8.58
N ILE A 14 13.15 7.52 8.29
CA ILE A 14 13.19 6.19 8.89
C ILE A 14 13.70 5.21 7.85
N THR A 15 14.81 4.54 8.16
CA THR A 15 15.52 3.60 7.26
C THR A 15 15.81 2.25 7.92
N THR A 16 15.40 2.06 9.16
CA THR A 16 15.60 0.84 9.95
C THR A 16 14.26 0.33 10.46
N GLU A 17 14.21 -0.93 10.90
CA GLU A 17 12.99 -1.57 11.44
C GLU A 17 11.78 -1.56 10.50
N ILE A 18 12.02 -1.41 9.19
CA ILE A 18 11.00 -1.51 8.16
C ILE A 18 10.78 -2.98 7.81
N THR A 19 9.58 -3.50 8.09
CA THR A 19 9.18 -4.82 7.60
C THR A 19 8.57 -4.70 6.21
N ASN A 20 9.08 -5.45 5.24
CA ASN A 20 8.54 -5.52 3.89
C ASN A 20 7.29 -6.41 3.83
N PRO A 21 6.39 -6.19 2.86
CA PRO A 21 5.25 -7.08 2.69
C PRO A 21 5.69 -8.46 2.17
N ASP A 22 4.82 -9.46 2.40
CA ASP A 22 5.00 -10.84 1.94
C ASP A 22 4.87 -10.98 0.42
N VAL A 23 3.97 -10.20 -0.16
CA VAL A 23 3.75 -10.01 -1.60
C VAL A 23 3.55 -8.52 -1.89
N PRO A 24 3.78 -8.04 -3.12
CA PRO A 24 3.65 -6.62 -3.41
C PRO A 24 2.27 -6.05 -3.03
N ARG A 25 2.27 -5.08 -2.12
CA ARG A 25 1.06 -4.46 -1.52
C ARG A 25 1.23 -2.97 -1.39
N ASN A 26 0.14 -2.21 -1.46
CA ASN A 26 0.21 -0.79 -1.16
C ASN A 26 0.41 -0.54 0.35
N ALA A 27 1.07 0.57 0.65
CA ALA A 27 1.23 1.04 2.02
C ALA A 27 -0.05 1.73 2.51
N SER A 28 -0.28 1.66 3.82
CA SER A 28 -1.28 2.45 4.50
C SER A 28 -0.64 3.30 5.60
N VAL A 29 -1.19 4.49 5.84
CA VAL A 29 -0.72 5.43 6.86
C VAL A 29 -1.87 5.69 7.81
N LYS A 30 -1.71 5.26 9.06
CA LYS A 30 -2.66 5.58 10.12
C LYS A 30 -2.03 6.56 11.08
N ALA A 31 -2.68 7.70 11.28
CA ALA A 31 -2.22 8.71 12.24
C ALA A 31 -3.14 8.75 13.46
N THR A 32 -2.56 9.08 14.61
CA THR A 32 -3.35 9.55 15.76
C THR A 32 -3.93 10.94 15.48
N ASN A 33 -4.65 11.53 16.43
CA ASN A 33 -5.14 12.90 16.29
C ASN A 33 -5.20 13.61 17.64
N VAL A 34 -4.05 13.75 18.28
CA VAL A 34 -3.90 14.52 19.51
C VAL A 34 -3.47 15.96 19.19
N GLY A 35 -2.56 16.13 18.21
CA GLY A 35 -1.96 17.40 17.81
C GLY A 35 -2.22 17.78 16.34
N PRO A 36 -3.43 17.55 15.83
CA PRO A 36 -3.80 17.45 14.40
C PRO A 36 -2.65 17.21 13.41
N PRO A 37 -2.22 15.94 13.20
CA PRO A 37 -1.12 15.66 12.30
C PRO A 37 -1.48 16.02 10.86
N SER A 38 -0.51 16.55 10.11
CA SER A 38 -0.73 17.05 8.76
C SER A 38 0.48 16.81 7.84
N GLY A 39 0.27 17.00 6.55
CA GLY A 39 1.26 16.71 5.50
C GLY A 39 1.10 15.32 4.91
N SER A 40 2.12 14.87 4.18
CA SER A 40 2.16 13.55 3.56
C SER A 40 3.35 12.77 4.11
N VAL A 41 3.14 11.48 4.35
CA VAL A 41 4.23 10.54 4.56
C VAL A 41 4.74 10.11 3.20
N LYS A 42 6.04 10.31 2.95
CA LYS A 42 6.68 9.82 1.73
C LYS A 42 7.20 8.41 1.96
N ILE A 43 6.89 7.51 1.03
CA ILE A 43 7.40 6.14 0.99
C ILE A 43 8.34 6.03 -0.21
N THR A 44 9.53 5.47 0.00
CA THR A 44 10.50 5.17 -1.06
C THR A 44 10.89 3.70 -1.00
N GLY A 45 10.99 3.07 -2.16
CA GLY A 45 11.40 1.67 -2.25
C GLY A 45 11.31 1.11 -3.66
N ILE A 46 11.13 -0.20 -3.76
CA ILE A 46 10.98 -0.92 -5.02
C ILE A 46 9.52 -1.35 -5.17
N ASN A 47 8.90 -1.02 -6.30
CA ASN A 47 7.52 -1.39 -6.60
C ASN A 47 7.38 -2.87 -7.03
N ASP A 48 6.15 -3.29 -7.33
CA ASP A 48 5.78 -4.63 -7.79
C ASP A 48 6.46 -5.05 -9.12
N LYS A 49 6.90 -4.08 -9.91
CA LYS A 49 7.63 -4.25 -11.17
C LYS A 49 9.17 -4.23 -11.02
N GLY A 50 9.69 -4.15 -9.79
CA GLY A 50 11.13 -4.12 -9.55
C GLY A 50 11.79 -2.75 -9.81
N ILE A 51 10.99 -1.68 -9.93
CA ILE A 51 11.47 -0.33 -10.26
C ILE A 51 11.48 0.53 -8.98
N SER A 52 12.53 1.34 -8.81
CA SER A 52 12.59 2.34 -7.74
C SER A 52 11.46 3.35 -7.89
N SER A 53 10.70 3.59 -6.83
CA SER A 53 9.54 4.48 -6.85
C SER A 53 9.43 5.27 -5.54
N GLU A 54 8.67 6.37 -5.61
CA GLU A 54 8.26 7.17 -4.46
C GLU A 54 6.75 7.41 -4.50
N GLU A 55 6.12 7.47 -3.33
CA GLU A 55 4.72 7.89 -3.19
C GLU A 55 4.55 8.76 -1.96
N ASP A 56 3.81 9.87 -2.10
CA ASP A 56 3.35 10.70 -1.00
C ASP A 56 1.93 10.30 -0.61
N ILE A 57 1.75 9.81 0.61
CA ILE A 57 0.43 9.45 1.18
C ILE A 57 0.01 10.54 2.16
N THR A 58 -1.00 11.32 1.79
CA THR A 58 -1.53 12.40 2.64
C THR A 58 -2.16 11.84 3.90
N ILE A 59 -1.76 12.40 5.04
CA ILE A 59 -2.28 11.99 6.35
C ILE A 59 -3.75 12.39 6.45
N ILE A 60 -4.59 11.45 6.92
CA ILE A 60 -5.96 11.72 7.33
C ILE A 60 -6.00 11.61 8.87
N PRO A 61 -6.26 12.71 9.59
CA PRO A 61 -6.28 12.68 11.05
C PRO A 61 -7.30 11.69 11.59
N ASN A 62 -6.87 10.83 12.53
CA ASN A 62 -7.70 9.79 13.17
C ASN A 62 -8.25 8.72 12.21
N ASP A 63 -7.72 8.64 10.98
CA ASP A 63 -8.14 7.67 9.98
C ASP A 63 -6.93 7.03 9.30
N THR A 64 -7.20 6.13 8.36
CA THR A 64 -6.19 5.43 7.57
C THR A 64 -6.22 5.95 6.14
N ALA A 65 -5.11 6.53 5.71
CA ALA A 65 -4.86 6.84 4.31
C ALA A 65 -4.23 5.63 3.60
N TYR A 66 -4.55 5.44 2.33
CA TYR A 66 -4.04 4.34 1.52
C TYR A 66 -3.28 4.88 0.32
N GLY A 67 -2.10 4.30 0.06
CA GLY A 67 -1.36 4.53 -1.17
C GLY A 67 -1.94 3.75 -2.35
N ASN A 68 -1.29 3.93 -3.49
CA ASN A 68 -1.61 3.29 -4.76
C ASN A 68 -0.45 2.45 -5.28
N VAL A 69 0.79 2.83 -4.99
CA VAL A 69 1.96 2.04 -5.39
C VAL A 69 1.98 0.74 -4.60
N ALA A 70 2.01 -0.39 -5.30
CA ALA A 70 2.28 -1.68 -4.68
C ALA A 70 3.79 -1.84 -4.47
N TRP A 71 4.21 -1.98 -3.22
CA TRP A 71 5.61 -2.06 -2.82
C TRP A 71 6.04 -3.52 -2.67
N SER A 72 7.12 -3.91 -3.34
CA SER A 72 7.84 -5.15 -3.04
C SER A 72 8.76 -4.96 -1.84
N THR A 73 9.45 -3.81 -1.80
CA THR A 73 10.28 -3.40 -0.66
C THR A 73 10.08 -1.92 -0.38
N ILE A 74 10.06 -1.57 0.90
CA ILE A 74 10.14 -0.19 1.37
C ILE A 74 11.52 -0.03 2.01
N SER A 75 12.30 0.94 1.54
CA SER A 75 13.64 1.22 2.05
C SER A 75 13.69 2.49 2.90
N LYS A 76 12.74 3.41 2.70
CA LYS A 76 12.67 4.67 3.46
C LYS A 76 11.23 5.12 3.65
N ILE A 77 10.95 5.63 4.84
CA ILE A 77 9.73 6.34 5.19
C ILE A 77 10.13 7.72 5.67
N THR A 78 9.60 8.78 5.07
CA THR A 78 9.79 10.16 5.55
C THR A 78 8.49 10.64 6.20
N VAL A 79 8.54 10.86 7.51
CA VAL A 79 7.42 11.41 8.29
C VAL A 79 7.50 12.94 8.27
N PRO A 80 6.42 13.66 7.93
CA PRO A 80 6.48 15.11 7.79
C PRO A 80 6.56 15.80 9.16
N ALA A 81 7.08 17.03 9.17
CA ALA A 81 7.14 17.88 10.36
C ALA A 81 5.76 18.18 10.98
N GLY A 82 4.68 18.01 10.22
CA GLY A 82 3.32 18.13 10.70
C GLY A 82 2.90 17.05 11.70
N VAL A 83 3.71 16.00 11.93
CA VAL A 83 3.49 15.02 13.01
C VAL A 83 4.30 15.45 14.24
N THR A 84 3.60 15.92 15.28
CA THR A 84 4.22 16.43 16.51
C THR A 84 4.44 15.32 17.55
N SER A 85 5.14 15.62 18.66
CA SER A 85 5.43 14.65 19.73
C SER A 85 4.20 14.08 20.45
N ASN A 86 3.03 14.69 20.27
CA ASN A 86 1.77 14.16 20.79
C ASN A 86 1.12 13.14 19.84
N ASP A 87 1.63 13.05 18.61
CA ASP A 87 1.10 12.18 17.57
C ASP A 87 2.09 11.10 17.15
N SER A 88 1.55 10.07 16.52
CA SER A 88 2.33 9.05 15.85
C SER A 88 1.69 8.66 14.51
N VAL A 89 2.52 8.17 13.61
CA VAL A 89 2.09 7.52 12.38
C VAL A 89 2.50 6.07 12.39
N THR A 90 1.60 5.19 11.98
CA THR A 90 1.87 3.77 11.80
C THR A 90 1.77 3.43 10.33
N ILE A 91 2.80 2.76 9.80
CA ILE A 91 2.84 2.34 8.40
C ILE A 91 2.44 0.88 8.30
N GLY A 92 1.25 0.65 7.74
CA GLY A 92 0.69 -0.66 7.48
C GLY A 92 0.85 -1.09 6.02
N MET A 93 0.35 -2.28 5.72
CA MET A 93 0.13 -2.78 4.37
C MET A 93 -1.37 -3.02 4.23
N SER A 94 -1.95 -2.73 3.07
CA SER A 94 -3.37 -3.00 2.84
C SER A 94 -3.59 -4.20 1.92
N ASP A 95 -4.85 -4.42 1.56
CA ASP A 95 -5.31 -5.55 0.75
C ASP A 95 -5.43 -5.22 -0.75
N LYS A 96 -4.83 -4.11 -1.18
CA LYS A 96 -4.58 -3.82 -2.59
C LYS A 96 -3.25 -4.44 -3.01
N LEU A 97 -3.31 -5.41 -3.92
CA LEU A 97 -2.17 -6.20 -4.39
C LEU A 97 -1.61 -5.64 -5.68
N GLY A 98 -0.29 -5.68 -5.83
CA GLY A 98 0.39 -5.47 -7.11
C GLY A 98 0.24 -6.70 -8.01
N LEU A 99 0.00 -6.46 -9.29
CA LEU A 99 -0.19 -7.53 -10.28
C LEU A 99 1.15 -7.96 -10.92
N GLY A 100 2.23 -7.20 -10.74
CA GLY A 100 3.58 -7.53 -11.21
C GLY A 100 3.74 -7.47 -12.73
N VAL A 101 2.68 -7.09 -13.45
CA VAL A 101 2.62 -6.94 -14.90
C VAL A 101 1.84 -5.69 -15.25
N SER A 102 2.12 -5.12 -16.42
CA SER A 102 1.38 -3.96 -16.91
C SER A 102 0.00 -4.32 -17.44
N ILE A 103 -1.02 -3.71 -16.86
CA ILE A 103 -2.44 -3.87 -17.18
C ILE A 103 -2.91 -2.62 -17.92
N VAL A 104 -3.12 -2.73 -19.23
CA VAL A 104 -3.58 -1.57 -20.03
C VAL A 104 -5.10 -1.41 -19.93
N ASN A 105 -5.83 -2.52 -19.83
CA ASN A 105 -7.28 -2.49 -19.68
C ASN A 105 -7.66 -3.22 -18.40
N ALA A 106 -8.58 -2.66 -17.61
CA ALA A 106 -9.06 -3.31 -16.38
C ALA A 106 -9.59 -4.74 -16.65
N GLY A 107 -10.24 -4.96 -17.81
CA GLY A 107 -10.72 -6.28 -18.26
C GLY A 107 -9.63 -7.26 -18.73
N ASP A 108 -8.35 -6.88 -18.68
CA ASP A 108 -7.24 -7.82 -18.85
C ASP A 108 -7.06 -8.67 -17.60
N VAL A 109 -7.50 -8.21 -16.42
CA VAL A 109 -7.70 -9.04 -15.22
C VAL A 109 -9.10 -9.64 -15.29
N PHE A 110 -9.21 -10.96 -15.40
CA PHE A 110 -10.49 -11.60 -15.76
C PHE A 110 -10.92 -12.73 -14.85
N LYS A 111 -10.04 -13.21 -13.97
CA LYS A 111 -10.41 -14.25 -13.01
C LYS A 111 -9.74 -14.03 -11.67
N LYS A 112 -10.50 -14.29 -10.60
CA LYS A 112 -10.03 -14.25 -9.21
C LYS A 112 -10.60 -15.47 -8.50
N LYS A 113 -9.77 -16.18 -7.75
CA LYS A 113 -10.23 -17.25 -6.86
C LYS A 113 -9.70 -17.03 -5.46
N ILE A 114 -10.55 -17.30 -4.47
CA ILE A 114 -10.19 -17.34 -3.05
C ILE A 114 -10.52 -18.75 -2.55
N ASN A 115 -9.54 -19.49 -2.04
CA ASN A 115 -9.72 -20.86 -1.55
C ASN A 115 -10.46 -21.75 -2.58
N ASN A 116 -10.06 -21.63 -3.85
CA ASN A 116 -10.65 -22.28 -5.02
C ASN A 116 -12.10 -21.84 -5.40
N GLU A 117 -12.77 -21.00 -4.60
CA GLU A 117 -14.05 -20.38 -4.91
C GLU A 117 -13.87 -19.27 -5.96
N ASP A 118 -14.76 -19.21 -6.96
CA ASP A 118 -14.73 -18.16 -7.97
C ASP A 118 -15.24 -16.84 -7.39
N LYS A 119 -14.37 -15.83 -7.39
CA LYS A 119 -14.64 -14.47 -6.93
C LYS A 119 -14.43 -13.43 -8.03
N SER A 120 -14.53 -13.85 -9.30
CA SER A 120 -14.26 -12.97 -10.45
C SER A 120 -15.22 -11.77 -10.53
N GLY A 121 -16.40 -11.85 -9.89
CA GLY A 121 -17.32 -10.71 -9.75
C GLY A 121 -16.74 -9.54 -8.94
N GLU A 122 -15.77 -9.78 -8.06
CA GLU A 122 -15.12 -8.75 -7.23
C GLU A 122 -14.03 -7.96 -7.99
N ILE A 123 -13.72 -8.32 -9.24
CA ILE A 123 -12.71 -7.63 -10.06
C ILE A 123 -13.26 -6.29 -10.60
N SER A 124 -14.54 -6.26 -10.94
CA SER A 124 -15.15 -5.12 -11.62
C SER A 124 -15.08 -3.85 -10.76
N GLY A 125 -14.41 -2.82 -11.28
CA GLY A 125 -14.23 -1.53 -10.59
C GLY A 125 -13.06 -1.49 -9.61
N ASN A 126 -12.35 -2.61 -9.41
CA ASN A 126 -11.28 -2.73 -8.42
C ASN A 126 -9.86 -2.82 -9.01
N VAL A 127 -9.74 -2.85 -10.34
CA VAL A 127 -8.45 -2.84 -11.04
C VAL A 127 -8.01 -1.41 -11.30
N ASP A 128 -6.79 -1.08 -10.89
CA ASP A 128 -6.12 0.18 -11.21
C ASP A 128 -5.05 -0.05 -12.28
N THR A 129 -5.31 0.43 -13.50
CA THR A 129 -4.41 0.30 -14.65
C THR A 129 -3.26 1.31 -14.65
N THR A 130 -3.29 2.29 -13.74
CA THR A 130 -2.20 3.26 -13.60
C THR A 130 -1.11 2.67 -12.72
N TYR A 131 -1.52 2.01 -11.63
CA TYR A 131 -0.60 1.42 -10.66
C TYR A 131 -0.45 -0.09 -10.80
N ASP A 132 -1.15 -0.71 -11.76
CA ASP A 132 -1.16 -2.16 -11.99
C ASP A 132 -1.55 -2.95 -10.73
N THR A 133 -2.59 -2.50 -10.04
CA THR A 133 -3.05 -3.12 -8.78
C THR A 133 -4.47 -3.63 -8.86
N LEU A 134 -4.81 -4.56 -7.95
CA LEU A 134 -6.17 -5.02 -7.70
C LEU A 134 -6.52 -4.83 -6.23
N ASN A 135 -7.56 -4.04 -5.95
CA ASN A 135 -8.14 -3.95 -4.63
C ASN A 135 -8.92 -5.24 -4.30
N CYS A 136 -8.43 -6.01 -3.33
CA CYS A 136 -9.08 -7.26 -2.92
C CYS A 136 -10.01 -7.11 -1.72
N GLU A 137 -10.27 -5.87 -1.28
CA GLU A 137 -11.02 -5.51 -0.07
C GLU A 137 -10.44 -6.09 1.22
N THR A 138 -10.75 -7.33 1.55
CA THR A 138 -10.22 -8.02 2.73
C THR A 138 -9.60 -9.34 2.31
N ILE A 139 -8.30 -9.49 2.55
CA ILE A 139 -7.61 -10.76 2.34
C ILE A 139 -7.53 -11.47 3.69
N ALA A 140 -8.34 -12.51 3.87
CA ALA A 140 -8.35 -13.28 5.10
C ALA A 140 -6.99 -13.97 5.33
N SER A 141 -6.62 -14.14 6.60
CA SER A 141 -5.42 -14.87 6.97
C SER A 141 -5.47 -16.30 6.42
N ASN A 142 -4.37 -16.73 5.80
CA ASN A 142 -4.23 -18.04 5.14
C ASN A 142 -5.15 -18.26 3.92
N ALA A 143 -5.75 -17.20 3.38
CA ALA A 143 -6.49 -17.32 2.12
C ALA A 143 -5.53 -17.62 0.96
N ASP A 144 -5.87 -18.63 0.17
CA ASP A 144 -5.21 -18.89 -1.12
C ASP A 144 -5.89 -18.04 -2.20
N LEU A 145 -5.18 -17.00 -2.65
CA LEU A 145 -5.64 -16.10 -3.68
C LEU A 145 -4.91 -16.37 -4.99
N THR A 146 -5.67 -16.66 -6.05
CA THR A 146 -5.13 -16.75 -7.41
C THR A 146 -5.82 -15.72 -8.31
N ILE A 147 -5.03 -14.95 -9.05
CA ILE A 147 -5.51 -13.96 -10.02
C ILE A 147 -5.01 -14.36 -11.40
N TRP A 148 -5.89 -14.29 -12.41
CA TRP A 148 -5.53 -14.46 -13.80
C TRP A 148 -5.72 -13.16 -14.56
N PHE A 149 -4.71 -12.86 -15.37
CA PHE A 149 -4.71 -11.76 -16.31
C PHE A 149 -4.24 -12.26 -17.67
N LYS A 150 -4.59 -11.53 -18.73
CA LYS A 150 -4.15 -11.86 -20.09
C LYS A 150 -2.66 -11.59 -20.20
N GLY A 151 -1.88 -12.66 -20.38
CA GLY A 151 -0.47 -12.54 -20.74
C GLY A 151 -0.34 -11.86 -22.09
N ARG A 152 0.60 -10.92 -22.20
CA ARG A 152 1.00 -10.34 -23.48
C ARG A 152 2.28 -11.04 -23.93
N VAL A 153 2.24 -11.58 -25.14
CA VAL A 153 3.38 -12.19 -25.84
C VAL A 153 3.90 -11.19 -26.85
#